data_AF-A0A7K9MDQ6-F1
#
_entry.id   AF-A0A7K9MDQ6-F1
#
_cell.length_a   1.000
_cell.length_b   1.000
_cell.length_c   1.000
_cell.angle_alpha   90.00
_cell.angle_beta   90.00
_cell.angle_gamma   90.00
#
_symmetry.space_group_name_H-M   'P 1'
#
loop_
_entity.id
_entity.type
_entity.pdbx_description
1 polymer ?
#
loop_
_entity_poly.entity_id
_entity_poly.type
_entity_poly.pdbx_seq_one_letter_code
_entity_poly.pdbx_strand_id
1 'polypeptide(L)'
;MPASVITPPGSTLHDGVREACDRVVHLLLLHLQKLVYDRPNPNLNDSPPRPVPFLDALKSHVRELCVEVLRLERKRFLWQHQLLTLLAVYSAPPCAAEALFYLLALARGPEELALAAQLDAVLSSSFADLLPSAVKTCLCQIHAGRLPLPQIVQLFRNLASVL
;
A
#
# COMPACT_ATOMS: atom_id res chain seq x y z
N MET A 1 -31.10 -27.34 -32.46
CA MET A 1 -30.39 -26.09 -32.11
C MET A 1 -31.17 -25.45 -30.97
N PRO A 2 -30.56 -25.18 -29.80
CA PRO A 2 -29.35 -24.35 -29.69
C PRO A 2 -28.13 -25.08 -29.10
N ALA A 3 -26.95 -24.60 -29.49
CA ALA A 3 -25.66 -25.02 -28.96
C ALA A 3 -25.41 -24.33 -27.62
N SER A 4 -25.34 -25.12 -26.55
CA SER A 4 -24.87 -24.66 -25.26
C SER A 4 -23.39 -24.29 -25.38
N VAL A 5 -23.11 -22.99 -25.37
CA VAL A 5 -21.77 -22.42 -25.21
C VAL A 5 -21.38 -22.62 -23.74
N ILE A 6 -21.01 -23.85 -23.40
CA ILE A 6 -20.34 -24.16 -22.14
C ILE A 6 -18.86 -24.05 -22.45
N THR A 7 -18.28 -22.91 -22.07
CA THR A 7 -16.83 -22.75 -21.97
C THR A 7 -16.26 -23.94 -21.17
N PRO A 8 -15.27 -24.67 -21.70
CA PRO A 8 -14.69 -25.81 -21.00
C PRO A 8 -14.05 -25.36 -19.67
N PRO A 9 -14.17 -26.15 -18.59
CA PRO A 9 -13.60 -25.81 -17.29
C PRO A 9 -12.08 -25.92 -17.42
N GLY A 10 -11.41 -24.76 -17.49
CA GLY A 10 -9.97 -24.69 -17.75
C GLY A 10 -9.55 -23.58 -18.70
N SER A 11 -10.48 -22.80 -19.26
CA SER A 11 -10.12 -21.57 -19.96
C SER A 11 -9.46 -20.60 -18.97
N THR A 12 -8.13 -20.56 -19.00
CA THR A 12 -7.33 -19.44 -18.53
C THR A 12 -8.09 -18.15 -18.88
N LEU A 13 -8.40 -17.33 -17.87
CA LEU A 13 -8.98 -16.00 -18.10
C LEU A 13 -8.24 -15.38 -19.29
N HIS A 14 -8.98 -15.11 -20.38
CA HIS A 14 -8.41 -14.62 -21.63
C HIS A 14 -7.45 -13.48 -21.30
N ASP A 15 -6.19 -13.55 -21.73
CA ASP A 15 -5.19 -12.55 -21.38
C ASP A 15 -5.63 -11.13 -21.73
N GLY A 16 -6.47 -10.96 -22.76
CA GLY A 16 -7.10 -9.70 -23.10
C GLY A 16 -8.08 -9.16 -22.04
N VAL A 17 -8.84 -10.01 -21.34
CA VAL A 17 -9.71 -9.59 -20.23
C VAL A 17 -8.85 -9.12 -19.06
N ARG A 18 -7.79 -9.86 -18.74
CA ARG A 18 -6.86 -9.49 -17.68
C ARG A 18 -6.18 -8.16 -17.96
N GLU A 19 -5.70 -7.96 -19.18
CA GLU A 19 -5.06 -6.70 -19.59
C GLU A 19 -6.06 -5.54 -19.57
N ALA A 20 -7.31 -5.75 -20.00
CA ALA A 20 -8.35 -4.75 -19.90
C ALA A 20 -8.63 -4.37 -18.44
N CYS A 21 -8.72 -5.35 -17.53
CA CYS A 21 -8.85 -5.11 -16.10
C CYS A 21 -7.65 -4.32 -15.54
N ASP A 22 -6.41 -4.67 -15.91
CA ASP A 22 -5.21 -3.94 -15.49
C ASP A 22 -5.26 -2.47 -15.94
N ARG A 23 -5.71 -2.20 -17.17
CA ARG A 23 -5.90 -0.83 -17.67
C ARG A 23 -6.98 -0.08 -16.93
N VAL A 24 -8.11 -0.73 -16.62
CA VAL A 24 -9.19 -0.13 -15.82
C VAL A 24 -8.68 0.23 -14.43
N VAL A 25 -7.95 -0.68 -13.77
CA VAL A 25 -7.34 -0.42 -12.45
C VAL A 25 -6.37 0.77 -12.54
N HIS A 26 -5.57 0.85 -13.59
CA HIS A 26 -4.65 1.97 -13.77
C HIS A 26 -5.37 3.32 -13.94
N LEU A 27 -6.45 3.36 -14.71
CA LEU A 27 -7.29 4.56 -14.85
C LEU A 27 -7.95 4.96 -13.53
N LEU A 28 -8.43 3.98 -12.74
CA LEU A 28 -8.99 4.23 -11.42
C LEU A 28 -7.94 4.78 -10.45
N LEU A 29 -6.71 4.24 -10.46
CA LEU A 29 -5.61 4.75 -9.64
C LEU A 29 -5.18 6.15 -10.06
N LEU A 30 -5.14 6.45 -11.36
CA LEU A 30 -4.86 7.80 -11.86
C LEU A 30 -5.94 8.79 -11.40
N HIS A 31 -7.21 8.38 -11.42
CA HIS A 31 -8.30 9.19 -10.90
C HIS A 31 -8.17 9.42 -9.38
N LEU A 32 -7.86 8.38 -8.61
CA LEU A 32 -7.61 8.50 -7.17
C LEU A 32 -6.41 9.40 -6.88
N GLN A 33 -5.34 9.29 -7.65
CA GLN A 33 -4.18 10.16 -7.54
C GLN A 33 -4.59 11.63 -7.70
N LYS A 34 -5.37 11.94 -8.74
CA LYS A 34 -5.92 13.29 -8.91
C LYS A 34 -6.72 13.75 -7.69
N LEU A 35 -7.60 12.90 -7.15
CA LEU A 35 -8.39 13.24 -5.97
C LEU A 35 -7.55 13.48 -4.70
N VAL A 36 -6.45 12.74 -4.53
CA VAL A 36 -5.57 12.85 -3.35
C VAL A 36 -4.67 14.08 -3.46
N TYR A 37 -4.05 14.33 -4.62
CA TYR A 37 -3.09 15.43 -4.80
C TYR A 37 -3.74 16.78 -5.13
N ASP A 38 -4.93 16.82 -5.76
CA ASP A 38 -5.68 18.08 -5.97
C ASP A 38 -6.42 18.53 -4.70
N ARG A 39 -6.26 17.81 -3.58
CA ARG A 39 -6.89 18.15 -2.31
C ARG A 39 -6.30 19.48 -1.81
N PRO A 40 -7.12 20.52 -1.60
CA PRO A 40 -6.61 21.79 -1.10
C PRO A 40 -5.97 21.58 0.27
N ASN A 41 -4.77 22.15 0.45
CA ASN A 41 -4.06 22.09 1.71
C ASN A 41 -4.96 22.73 2.79
N PRO A 42 -5.29 22.03 3.90
CA PRO A 42 -6.14 22.60 4.96
C PRO A 42 -5.59 23.91 5.54
N ASN A 43 -4.29 24.17 5.36
CA ASN A 43 -3.64 25.38 5.83
C ASN A 43 -3.91 26.63 4.97
N LEU A 44 -4.53 26.50 3.79
CA LEU A 44 -4.75 27.61 2.85
C LEU A 44 -6.22 27.87 2.49
N ASN A 45 -7.14 26.95 2.79
CA ASN A 45 -8.57 27.10 2.50
C ASN A 45 -9.43 26.62 3.68
N ASP A 46 -10.40 27.43 4.11
CA ASP A 46 -11.40 27.16 5.17
C ASP A 46 -12.35 25.97 4.87
N SER A 47 -12.17 25.27 3.76
CA SER A 47 -13.01 24.14 3.37
C SER A 47 -12.38 22.81 3.79
N PRO A 48 -13.10 21.95 4.52
CA PRO A 48 -12.56 20.64 4.91
C PRO A 48 -12.22 19.83 3.66
N PRO A 49 -11.10 19.10 3.68
CA PRO A 49 -10.65 18.33 2.53
C PRO A 49 -11.71 17.30 2.11
N ARG A 50 -12.10 17.29 0.82
CA ARG A 50 -13.18 16.42 0.31
C ARG A 50 -12.88 14.95 0.65
N PRO A 51 -13.81 14.22 1.29
CA PRO A 51 -13.61 12.82 1.63
C PRO A 51 -13.58 11.95 0.36
N VAL A 52 -12.78 10.89 0.40
CA VAL A 52 -12.72 9.85 -0.62
C VAL A 52 -13.15 8.54 0.05
N PRO A 53 -14.46 8.19 0.01
CA PRO A 53 -15.03 7.10 0.81
C PRO A 53 -14.34 5.75 0.60
N PHE A 54 -13.86 5.50 -0.62
CA PHE A 54 -13.09 4.30 -0.94
C PHE A 54 -11.79 4.20 -0.11
N LEU A 55 -11.03 5.29 -0.03
CA LEU A 55 -9.79 5.33 0.77
C LEU A 55 -10.11 5.30 2.26
N ASP A 56 -11.20 5.95 2.70
CA ASP A 56 -11.63 5.89 4.10
C ASP A 56 -11.95 4.45 4.54
N ALA A 57 -12.66 3.67 3.72
CA ALA A 57 -12.93 2.26 4.00
C ALA A 57 -11.66 1.38 3.96
N LEU A 58 -10.68 1.76 3.14
CA LEU A 58 -9.44 1.00 2.98
C LEU A 58 -8.46 1.20 4.16
N LYS A 59 -8.57 2.29 4.93
CA LYS A 59 -7.69 2.58 6.08
C LYS A 59 -7.61 1.45 7.11
N SER A 60 -8.71 0.76 7.39
CA SER A 60 -8.71 -0.35 8.36
C SER A 60 -8.04 -1.63 7.82
N HIS A 61 -7.67 -1.65 6.53
CA HIS A 61 -7.16 -2.81 5.83
C HIS A 61 -5.70 -2.63 5.35
N VAL A 62 -4.97 -1.67 5.93
CA VAL A 62 -3.58 -1.35 5.54
C VAL A 62 -2.68 -2.57 5.70
N ARG A 63 -2.85 -3.35 6.78
CA ARG A 63 -2.05 -4.55 7.03
C ARG A 63 -2.27 -5.60 5.94
N GLU A 64 -3.52 -5.89 5.62
CA GLU A 64 -3.91 -6.84 4.58
C GLU A 64 -3.38 -6.39 3.22
N LEU A 65 -3.47 -5.09 2.91
CA LEU A 65 -2.92 -4.52 1.69
C LEU A 65 -1.40 -4.70 1.62
N CYS A 66 -0.66 -4.43 2.70
CA CYS A 66 0.77 -4.67 2.77
C CYS A 66 1.11 -6.16 2.55
N VAL A 67 0.35 -7.09 3.13
CA VAL A 67 0.55 -8.54 2.91
C VAL A 67 0.35 -8.90 1.44
N GLU A 68 -0.69 -8.39 0.79
CA GLU A 68 -0.95 -8.66 -0.64
C GLU A 68 0.13 -8.05 -1.54
N VAL A 69 0.60 -6.83 -1.25
CA VAL A 69 1.71 -6.17 -1.95
C VAL A 69 2.97 -7.04 -1.88
N LEU A 70 3.28 -7.60 -0.72
CA LEU A 70 4.46 -8.44 -0.51
C LEU A 70 4.38 -9.82 -1.16
N ARG A 71 3.23 -10.24 -1.71
CA ARG A 71 3.16 -11.51 -2.46
C ARG A 71 3.84 -11.45 -3.81
N LEU A 72 4.12 -10.26 -4.33
CA LEU A 72 4.79 -10.04 -5.63
C LEU A 72 4.10 -10.80 -6.79
N GLU A 73 2.77 -10.91 -6.74
CA GLU A 73 1.99 -11.63 -7.75
C GLU A 73 2.01 -10.90 -9.11
N ARG A 74 2.91 -11.31 -10.02
CA ARG A 74 3.02 -10.80 -11.40
C ARG A 74 3.14 -9.26 -11.44
N LYS A 75 2.11 -8.56 -11.91
CA LYS A 75 2.05 -7.08 -11.97
C LYS A 75 1.08 -6.49 -10.94
N ARG A 76 0.42 -7.34 -10.16
CA ARG A 76 -0.62 -6.95 -9.20
C ARG A 76 -0.07 -6.07 -8.09
N PHE A 77 1.11 -6.44 -7.59
CA PHE A 77 1.78 -5.71 -6.53
C PHE A 77 2.08 -4.25 -6.90
N LEU A 78 2.29 -3.95 -8.19
CA LEU A 78 2.59 -2.59 -8.67
C LEU A 78 1.42 -1.64 -8.40
N TRP A 79 0.22 -2.04 -8.79
CA TRP A 79 -0.96 -1.21 -8.60
C TRP A 79 -1.41 -1.19 -7.13
N GLN A 80 -1.18 -2.28 -6.38
CA GLN A 80 -1.45 -2.33 -4.94
C GLN A 80 -0.49 -1.43 -4.15
N HIS A 81 0.77 -1.38 -4.55
CA HIS A 81 1.77 -0.50 -3.94
C HIS A 81 1.48 0.98 -4.25
N GLN A 82 1.07 1.29 -5.48
CA GLN A 82 0.55 2.62 -5.82
C GLN A 82 -0.67 2.99 -4.98
N LEU A 83 -1.62 2.06 -4.80
CA LEU A 83 -2.80 2.27 -3.96
C LEU A 83 -2.41 2.53 -2.49
N LEU A 84 -1.46 1.75 -1.95
CA LEU A 84 -0.93 1.93 -0.60
C LEU A 84 -0.30 3.31 -0.43
N THR A 85 0.45 3.77 -1.44
CA THR A 85 1.06 5.10 -1.47
C THR A 85 0.00 6.20 -1.43
N LEU A 86 -1.03 6.10 -2.27
CA LEU A 86 -2.13 7.07 -2.29
C LEU A 86 -2.91 7.07 -0.97
N LEU A 87 -3.13 5.90 -0.37
CA LEU A 87 -3.78 5.77 0.93
C LEU A 87 -2.96 6.42 2.05
N ALA A 88 -1.63 6.23 2.04
CA ALA A 88 -0.72 6.83 3.00
C ALA A 88 -0.69 8.36 2.91
N VAL A 89 -0.65 8.92 1.69
CA VAL A 89 -0.74 10.38 1.47
C VAL A 89 -2.09 10.93 1.93
N TYR A 90 -3.18 10.24 1.59
CA TYR A 90 -4.54 10.66 1.92
C TYR A 90 -4.85 10.67 3.43
N SER A 91 -4.30 9.69 4.16
CA SER A 91 -4.69 9.38 5.54
C SER A 91 -3.83 10.06 6.60
N ALA A 92 -2.96 10.99 6.19
CA ALA A 92 -2.01 11.71 7.05
C ALA A 92 -0.87 10.83 7.61
N PRO A 93 0.16 11.42 8.26
CA PRO A 93 1.40 10.73 8.64
C PRO A 93 1.28 9.41 9.42
N PRO A 94 0.26 9.18 10.28
CA PRO A 94 0.13 7.91 11.01
C PRO A 94 -0.04 6.70 10.09
N CYS A 95 -0.85 6.83 9.03
CA CYS A 95 -1.08 5.72 8.10
C CYS A 95 0.19 5.40 7.28
N ALA A 96 0.96 6.42 6.94
CA ALA A 96 2.24 6.26 6.25
C ALA A 96 3.25 5.49 7.12
N ALA A 97 3.35 5.85 8.40
CA ALA A 97 4.19 5.17 9.37
C ALA A 97 3.75 3.71 9.60
N GLU A 98 2.44 3.45 9.70
CA GLU A 98 1.89 2.09 9.82
C GLU A 98 2.18 1.24 8.57
N ALA A 99 2.01 1.80 7.37
CA ALA A 99 2.31 1.10 6.13
C ALA A 99 3.79 0.69 6.04
N LEU A 100 4.71 1.63 6.33
CA LEU A 100 6.14 1.34 6.40
C LEU A 100 6.46 0.29 7.45
N PHE A 101 5.88 0.39 8.65
CA PHE A 101 6.02 -0.61 9.69
C PHE A 101 5.63 -2.01 9.19
N TYR A 102 4.47 -2.18 8.57
CA TYR A 102 4.03 -3.49 8.10
C TYR A 102 4.92 -4.03 6.98
N LEU A 103 5.36 -3.20 6.04
CA LEU A 103 6.29 -3.65 4.99
C LEU A 103 7.62 -4.12 5.60
N LEU A 104 8.20 -3.33 6.50
CA LEU A 104 9.46 -3.67 7.17
C LEU A 104 9.35 -4.90 8.08
N ALA A 105 8.23 -5.07 8.79
CA ALA A 105 8.04 -6.19 9.71
C ALA A 105 7.78 -7.51 8.97
N LEU A 106 7.22 -7.46 7.75
CA LEU A 106 6.78 -8.64 7.01
C LEU A 106 7.69 -9.03 5.84
N ALA A 107 8.49 -8.10 5.30
CA ALA A 107 9.37 -8.33 4.16
C ALA A 107 10.43 -9.40 4.45
N ARG A 108 10.44 -10.50 3.68
CA ARG A 108 11.30 -11.67 3.87
C ARG A 108 12.54 -11.67 2.96
N GLY A 109 12.55 -10.83 1.94
CA GLY A 109 13.61 -10.78 0.93
C GLY A 109 13.88 -9.37 0.42
N PRO A 110 14.94 -9.20 -0.40
CA PRO A 110 15.38 -7.89 -0.87
C PRO A 110 14.38 -7.22 -1.82
N GLU A 111 13.65 -7.98 -2.64
CA GLU A 111 12.61 -7.43 -3.54
C GLU A 111 11.43 -6.85 -2.76
N GLU A 112 10.98 -7.58 -1.74
CA GLU A 112 9.95 -7.15 -0.79
C GLU A 112 10.39 -5.91 -0.02
N LEU A 113 11.64 -5.88 0.43
CA LEU A 113 12.22 -4.75 1.15
C LEU A 113 12.38 -3.51 0.26
N ALA A 114 12.67 -3.68 -1.03
CA ALA A 114 12.75 -2.58 -1.98
C ALA A 114 11.41 -1.82 -2.09
N LEU A 115 10.27 -2.48 -1.88
CA LEU A 115 8.96 -1.82 -1.85
C LEU A 115 8.82 -0.89 -0.65
N ALA A 116 9.42 -1.21 0.51
CA ALA A 116 9.45 -0.32 1.67
C ALA A 116 10.31 0.92 1.38
N ALA A 117 11.50 0.73 0.79
CA ALA A 117 12.38 1.83 0.40
C ALA A 117 11.75 2.74 -0.67
N GLN A 118 11.05 2.17 -1.65
CA GLN A 118 10.30 2.93 -2.66
C GLN A 118 9.14 3.72 -2.04
N LEU A 119 8.42 3.13 -1.08
CA LEU A 119 7.35 3.83 -0.37
C LEU A 119 7.92 5.02 0.42
N ASP A 120 9.01 4.82 1.18
CA ASP A 120 9.67 5.89 1.92
C ASP A 120 10.15 7.01 0.98
N ALA A 121 10.82 6.67 -0.12
CA ALA A 121 11.32 7.66 -1.07
C ALA A 121 10.22 8.57 -1.63
N VAL A 122 9.03 8.02 -1.90
CA VAL A 122 7.88 8.81 -2.35
C VAL A 122 7.29 9.66 -1.21
N LEU A 123 7.09 9.06 -0.05
CA LEU A 123 6.38 9.70 1.07
C LEU A 123 7.24 10.72 1.83
N SER A 124 8.56 10.56 1.87
CA SER A 124 9.49 11.50 2.52
C SER A 124 9.46 12.90 1.89
N SER A 125 9.01 13.03 0.64
CA SER A 125 8.76 14.33 0.00
C SER A 125 7.52 15.05 0.58
N SER A 126 6.56 14.29 1.11
CA SER A 126 5.28 14.78 1.63
C SER A 126 5.26 14.88 3.15
N PHE A 127 6.13 14.13 3.85
CA PHE A 127 6.15 14.03 5.31
C PHE A 127 7.59 14.09 5.85
N ALA A 128 7.95 15.22 6.48
CA ALA A 128 9.30 15.42 7.02
C ALA A 128 9.67 14.45 8.18
N ASP A 129 8.68 14.05 9.01
CA ASP A 129 8.89 13.20 10.19
C ASP A 129 8.48 11.74 9.97
N LEU A 130 8.49 11.26 8.72
CA LEU A 130 8.02 9.91 8.39
C LEU A 130 8.84 8.83 9.10
N LEU A 131 10.16 8.85 8.96
CA LEU A 131 11.05 7.87 9.57
C LEU A 131 10.95 7.88 11.11
N PRO A 132 11.05 9.03 11.82
CA PRO A 132 10.81 9.08 13.27
C PRO A 132 9.45 8.49 13.68
N SER A 133 8.39 8.79 12.92
CA SER A 133 7.04 8.27 13.18
C SER A 133 6.96 6.75 12.96
N ALA A 134 7.59 6.23 11.91
CA ALA A 134 7.67 4.80 11.64
C ALA A 134 8.44 4.06 12.74
N VAL A 135 9.60 4.59 13.18
CA VAL A 135 10.38 4.02 14.29
C VAL A 135 9.58 4.03 15.59
N LYS A 136 8.89 5.13 15.90
CA LYS A 136 7.98 5.20 17.06
C LYS A 136 6.89 4.12 16.97
N THR A 137 6.31 3.92 15.79
CA THR A 137 5.30 2.89 15.54
C THR A 137 5.89 1.50 15.76
N CYS A 138 7.08 1.20 15.24
CA CYS A 138 7.80 -0.05 15.50
C CYS A 138 7.95 -0.32 17.00
N LEU A 139 8.47 0.66 17.76
CA LEU A 139 8.69 0.53 19.20
C LEU A 139 7.38 0.32 19.97
N CYS A 140 6.33 1.06 19.62
CA CYS A 140 5.00 0.88 20.23
C CYS A 140 4.45 -0.54 19.99
N GLN A 141 4.62 -1.10 18.79
CA GLN A 141 4.13 -2.44 18.46
C GLN A 141 4.93 -3.55 19.17
N ILE A 142 6.24 -3.35 19.32
CA ILE A 142 7.12 -4.24 20.09
C ILE A 142 6.72 -4.22 21.57
N HIS A 143 6.61 -3.04 22.18
CA HIS A 143 6.26 -2.90 23.60
C HIS A 143 4.84 -3.36 23.91
N ALA A 144 3.91 -3.24 22.95
CA ALA A 144 2.56 -3.76 23.08
C ALA A 144 2.47 -5.30 22.95
N GLY A 145 3.59 -6.00 22.70
CA GLY A 145 3.61 -7.45 22.53
C GLY A 145 2.87 -7.94 21.28
N ARG A 146 2.66 -7.06 20.29
CA ARG A 146 1.88 -7.36 19.08
C ARG A 146 2.69 -8.09 18.00
N LEU A 147 4.01 -8.12 18.15
CA LEU A 147 4.92 -8.83 17.26
C LEU A 147 5.53 -10.04 17.96
N PRO A 148 5.48 -11.24 17.35
CA PRO A 148 6.24 -12.38 17.83
C PRO A 148 7.75 -12.15 17.63
N LEU A 149 8.58 -12.72 18.51
CA LEU A 149 10.04 -12.60 18.48
C LEU A 149 10.69 -12.77 17.08
N PRO A 150 10.33 -13.76 16.24
CA PRO A 150 10.90 -13.86 14.88
C PRO A 150 10.64 -12.63 14.01
N GLN A 151 9.45 -12.01 14.11
CA GLN A 151 9.13 -10.79 13.36
C GLN A 151 9.90 -9.58 13.89
N ILE A 152 10.18 -9.52 15.20
CA ILE A 152 11.02 -8.47 15.79
C ILE A 152 12.45 -8.55 15.25
N VAL A 153 13.03 -9.75 15.22
CA VAL A 153 14.38 -9.97 14.66
C VAL A 153 14.43 -9.60 13.17
N GLN A 154 13.40 -9.99 12.42
CA GLN A 154 13.27 -9.64 11.01
C GLN A 154 13.15 -8.14 10.80
N LEU A 155 12.30 -7.47 11.57
CA LEU A 155 12.14 -6.02 11.54
C LEU A 155 13.47 -5.29 11.78
N PHE A 156 14.25 -5.71 12.78
CA PHE A 156 15.56 -5.10 13.04
C PHE A 156 16.57 -5.33 11.93
N ARG A 157 16.59 -6.54 11.34
CA ARG A 157 17.43 -6.82 10.17
C ARG A 157 17.06 -5.93 8.99
N ASN A 158 15.76 -5.81 8.71
CA ASN A 158 15.26 -5.00 7.61
C ASN A 158 15.54 -3.50 7.83
N LEU A 159 15.37 -3.00 9.05
CA LEU A 159 15.77 -1.64 9.41
C LEU A 159 17.26 -1.40 9.18
N ALA A 160 18.13 -2.31 9.60
CA ALA A 160 19.58 -2.20 9.41
C ALA A 160 20.04 -2.25 7.95
N SER A 161 19.17 -2.70 7.02
CA SER A 161 19.47 -2.74 5.59
C SER A 161 18.89 -1.57 4.78
N VAL A 162 17.94 -0.82 5.36
CA VAL A 162 17.26 0.31 4.70
C VAL A 162 17.73 1.66 5.26
N LEU A 163 18.12 1.70 6.53
CA LEU A 163 18.75 2.85 7.21
C LEU A 163 20.27 2.74 7.15
#